data_AF-A0A3B8HE02-F1
#
_entry.id   AF-A0A3B8HE02-F1
#
_cell.length_a   1.000
_cell.length_b   1.000
_cell.length_c   1.000
_cell.angle_alpha   90.00
_cell.angle_beta   90.00
_cell.angle_gamma   90.00
#
_symmetry.space_group_name_H-M   'P 1'
#
loop_
_entity.id
_entity.type
_entity.pdbx_description
1 polymer ?
#
loop_
_entity_poly.entity_id
_entity_poly.type
_entity_poly.pdbx_seq_one_letter_code
_entity_poly.pdbx_strand_id
1 'polypeptide(L)'
;MPLIAAILTLVCVVTLLTYAFFWYEIDSSPYRMRLQEISRGRVGRVVLLAMLGSAMSQLLLLVCFPLQFWKALWRPPQQPNPAQPPIFLVHGLYHNASAWVLYRWWLKRAGYANFYCWSYNSFGPSFDQIVKEFQQWVREIMDKHAPGQKPVMIGHSLGGLIIRAHLAQSTSPRQAAAVVTLGTPHQGSKLAALGIGRLARSLIYQGELIQKLEQDVVRDGVKRLAVLSPTDNMVLPPSALRSIQSGWEYLETPPISHVTLLYHWPTAKKVIQYLDDFSGSR
;
A
#
# COMPACT_ATOMS: atom_id res chain seq x y z
N MET A 1 22.21 23.72 -6.60
CA MET A 1 23.12 22.56 -6.72
C MET A 1 23.20 21.68 -5.46
N PRO A 2 23.42 22.18 -4.23
CA PRO A 2 23.65 21.30 -3.06
C PRO A 2 22.41 20.49 -2.64
N LEU A 3 21.19 21.07 -2.73
CA LEU A 3 19.95 20.37 -2.37
C LEU A 3 19.62 19.20 -3.30
N ILE A 4 19.77 19.40 -4.61
CA ILE A 4 19.51 18.34 -5.60
C ILE A 4 20.50 17.19 -5.40
N ALA A 5 21.79 17.51 -5.21
CA ALA A 5 22.80 16.51 -4.90
C ALA A 5 22.48 15.74 -3.60
N ALA A 6 22.06 16.43 -2.54
CA ALA A 6 21.66 15.78 -1.28
C ALA A 6 20.46 14.85 -1.47
N ILE A 7 19.45 15.25 -2.24
CA ILE A 7 18.28 14.42 -2.57
C ILE A 7 18.70 13.17 -3.35
N LEU A 8 19.50 13.33 -4.41
CA LEU A 8 19.98 12.22 -5.22
C LEU A 8 20.82 11.24 -4.37
N THR A 9 21.71 11.76 -3.52
CA THR A 9 22.49 10.96 -2.58
C THR A 9 21.58 10.19 -1.63
N LEU A 10 20.56 10.84 -1.04
CA LEU A 10 19.62 10.17 -0.15
C LEU A 10 18.87 9.04 -0.85
N VAL A 11 18.34 9.28 -2.06
CA VAL A 11 17.65 8.27 -2.88
C VAL A 11 18.58 7.09 -3.18
N CYS A 12 19.83 7.36 -3.56
CA CYS A 12 20.83 6.33 -3.82
C CYS A 12 21.12 5.51 -2.55
N VAL A 13 21.36 6.16 -1.41
CA VAL A 13 21.64 5.48 -0.14
C VAL A 13 20.47 4.61 0.30
N VAL A 14 19.24 5.14 0.29
CA VAL A 14 18.04 4.37 0.65
C VAL A 14 17.87 3.19 -0.29
N THR A 15 18.02 3.38 -1.60
CA THR A 15 17.90 2.30 -2.58
C THR A 15 18.96 1.21 -2.38
N LEU A 16 20.23 1.59 -2.28
CA LEU A 16 21.33 0.64 -2.12
C LEU A 16 21.21 -0.12 -0.79
N LEU A 17 20.92 0.58 0.30
CA LEU A 17 20.80 -0.03 1.62
C LEU A 17 19.63 -1.02 1.70
N THR A 18 18.45 -0.62 1.22
CA THR A 18 17.26 -1.49 1.21
C THR A 18 17.45 -2.71 0.34
N TYR A 19 18.09 -2.57 -0.83
CA TYR A 19 18.41 -3.72 -1.68
C TYR A 19 19.56 -4.58 -1.16
N ALA A 20 20.50 -4.03 -0.39
CA ALA A 20 21.50 -4.83 0.32
C ALA A 20 20.84 -5.74 1.36
N PHE A 21 19.89 -5.21 2.15
CA PHE A 21 19.09 -6.02 3.08
C PHE A 21 18.21 -7.03 2.37
N PHE A 22 17.56 -6.64 1.27
CA PHE A 22 16.80 -7.58 0.43
C PHE A 22 17.68 -8.72 -0.05
N TRP A 23 18.86 -8.41 -0.60
CA TRP A 23 19.81 -9.41 -1.09
C TRP A 23 20.24 -10.37 0.01
N TYR A 24 20.61 -9.83 1.17
CA TYR A 24 20.97 -10.62 2.36
C TYR A 24 19.85 -11.58 2.79
N GLU A 25 18.60 -11.09 2.81
CA GLU A 25 17.43 -11.87 3.21
C GLU A 25 17.09 -12.98 2.20
N ILE A 26 17.28 -12.74 0.90
CA ILE A 26 16.98 -13.76 -0.13
C ILE A 26 18.11 -14.76 -0.32
N ASP A 27 19.37 -14.35 -0.20
CA ASP A 27 20.53 -15.19 -0.55
C ASP A 27 20.60 -16.47 0.29
N SER A 28 20.16 -16.35 1.55
CA SER A 28 20.13 -17.40 2.56
C SER A 28 18.76 -18.10 2.69
N SER A 29 17.78 -17.80 1.82
CA SER A 29 16.43 -18.35 1.92
C SER A 29 15.97 -19.13 0.67
N PRO A 30 15.00 -20.04 0.80
CA PRO A 30 14.40 -20.75 -0.34
C PRO A 30 13.79 -19.79 -1.40
N TYR A 31 13.53 -18.54 -1.02
CA TYR A 31 13.02 -17.52 -1.91
C TYR A 31 13.96 -17.22 -3.09
N ARG A 32 15.27 -17.48 -2.95
CA ARG A 32 16.23 -17.35 -4.05
C ARG A 32 15.86 -18.20 -5.26
N MET A 33 15.40 -19.43 -5.04
CA MET A 33 15.00 -20.35 -6.12
C MET A 33 13.78 -19.81 -6.87
N ARG A 34 12.77 -19.31 -6.14
CA ARG A 34 11.61 -18.65 -6.75
C ARG A 34 12.03 -17.44 -7.58
N LEU A 35 12.98 -16.64 -7.09
CA LEU A 35 13.47 -15.49 -7.86
C LEU A 35 14.30 -15.92 -9.08
N GLN A 36 15.03 -17.05 -9.02
CA GLN A 36 15.68 -17.65 -10.18
C GLN A 36 14.67 -18.09 -11.24
N GLU A 37 13.56 -18.70 -10.85
CA GLU A 37 12.48 -19.09 -11.77
C GLU A 37 11.85 -17.84 -12.44
N ILE A 38 11.44 -16.86 -11.64
CA ILE A 38 10.84 -15.60 -12.12
C ILE A 38 11.81 -14.86 -13.07
N SER A 39 13.09 -14.86 -12.75
CA SER A 39 14.13 -14.16 -13.53
C SER A 39 14.72 -14.98 -14.67
N ARG A 40 14.29 -16.24 -14.87
CA ARG A 40 14.89 -17.19 -15.82
C ARG A 40 16.41 -17.28 -15.65
N GLY A 41 16.86 -17.39 -14.40
CA GLY A 41 18.26 -17.46 -13.99
C GLY A 41 18.99 -16.10 -13.91
N ARG A 42 18.37 -14.98 -14.29
CA ARG A 42 19.01 -13.65 -14.35
C ARG A 42 18.69 -12.77 -13.13
N VAL A 43 18.85 -13.33 -11.93
CA VAL A 43 18.48 -12.66 -10.66
C VAL A 43 19.13 -11.28 -10.52
N GLY A 44 20.45 -11.18 -10.73
CA GLY A 44 21.17 -9.90 -10.60
C GLY A 44 20.65 -8.81 -11.53
N ARG A 45 20.32 -9.15 -12.79
CA ARG A 45 19.74 -8.20 -13.75
C ARG A 45 18.36 -7.72 -13.30
N VAL A 46 17.54 -8.64 -12.81
CA VAL A 46 16.18 -8.31 -12.34
C VAL A 46 16.23 -7.41 -11.11
N VAL A 47 17.11 -7.71 -10.15
CA VAL A 47 17.32 -6.87 -8.97
C VAL A 47 17.86 -5.50 -9.35
N LEU A 48 18.82 -5.41 -10.28
CA LEU A 48 19.33 -4.13 -10.79
C LEU A 48 18.22 -3.28 -11.43
N LEU A 49 17.35 -3.88 -12.25
CA LEU A 49 16.22 -3.16 -12.84
C LEU A 49 15.21 -2.69 -11.78
N ALA A 50 14.97 -3.52 -10.76
CA ALA A 50 14.13 -3.14 -9.63
C ALA A 50 14.75 -1.99 -8.80
N MET A 51 16.08 -1.98 -8.63
CA MET A 51 16.81 -0.87 -8.00
C MET A 51 16.68 0.44 -8.79
N LEU A 52 16.88 0.40 -10.11
CA LEU A 52 16.69 1.57 -10.98
C LEU A 52 15.25 2.09 -10.92
N GLY A 53 14.27 1.19 -10.99
CA GLY A 53 12.86 1.52 -10.82
C GLY A 53 12.56 2.11 -9.44
N SER A 54 13.23 1.62 -8.39
CA SER A 54 13.10 2.15 -7.02
C SER A 54 13.62 3.57 -6.91
N ALA A 55 14.81 3.84 -7.45
CA ALA A 55 15.39 5.18 -7.44
C ALA A 55 14.48 6.16 -8.19
N MET A 56 13.99 5.79 -9.38
CA MET A 56 13.07 6.61 -10.17
C MET A 56 11.73 6.85 -9.45
N SER A 57 11.17 5.81 -8.81
CA SER A 57 9.92 5.91 -8.06
C SER A 57 10.04 6.75 -6.79
N GLN A 58 11.19 6.71 -6.12
CA GLN A 58 11.48 7.60 -4.98
C GLN A 58 11.63 9.06 -5.43
N LEU A 59 12.26 9.32 -6.57
CA LEU A 59 12.30 10.67 -7.15
C LEU A 59 10.89 11.16 -7.51
N LEU A 60 10.07 10.30 -8.12
CA LEU A 60 8.68 10.63 -8.43
C LEU A 60 7.87 10.91 -7.15
N LEU A 61 8.07 10.11 -6.10
CA LEU A 61 7.49 10.37 -4.78
C LEU A 61 7.85 11.77 -4.28
N LEU A 62 9.12 12.15 -4.32
CA LEU A 62 9.58 13.46 -3.84
C LEU A 62 9.03 14.61 -4.70
N VAL A 63 8.96 14.43 -6.02
CA VAL A 63 8.36 15.41 -6.94
C VAL A 63 6.86 15.56 -6.69
N CYS A 64 6.15 14.47 -6.43
CA CYS A 64 4.71 14.49 -6.16
C CYS A 64 4.38 14.92 -4.73
N PHE A 65 5.30 14.80 -3.77
CA PHE A 65 5.05 15.05 -2.35
C PHE A 65 4.39 16.40 -2.05
N PRO A 66 4.81 17.54 -2.66
CA PRO A 66 4.18 18.83 -2.44
C PRO A 66 2.75 18.94 -2.96
N LEU A 67 2.30 18.04 -3.85
CA LEU A 67 0.95 18.07 -4.39
C LEU A 67 -0.13 17.92 -3.30
N GLN A 68 0.20 17.32 -2.15
CA GLN A 68 -0.62 17.30 -0.93
C GLN A 68 -1.17 18.70 -0.58
N PHE A 69 -0.36 19.75 -0.73
CA PHE A 69 -0.77 21.11 -0.36
C PHE A 69 -1.76 21.73 -1.34
N TRP A 70 -1.92 21.15 -2.54
CA TRP A 70 -2.98 21.52 -3.47
C TRP A 70 -4.30 20.88 -3.05
N LYS A 71 -4.97 21.50 -2.07
CA LYS A 71 -6.23 20.99 -1.48
C LYS A 71 -7.28 20.61 -2.52
N ALA A 72 -7.37 21.34 -3.63
CA ALA A 72 -8.33 21.05 -4.70
C ALA A 72 -8.18 19.64 -5.31
N LEU A 73 -6.97 19.07 -5.33
CA LEU A 73 -6.72 17.73 -5.86
C LEU A 73 -7.29 16.62 -4.97
N TRP A 74 -7.36 16.85 -3.66
CA TRP A 74 -7.69 15.83 -2.64
C TRP A 74 -9.06 16.04 -2.00
N ARG A 75 -9.80 17.07 -2.43
CA ARG A 75 -11.16 17.31 -1.97
C ARG A 75 -12.05 16.11 -2.32
N PRO A 76 -12.90 15.68 -1.38
CA PRO A 76 -14.01 14.77 -1.67
C PRO A 76 -14.85 15.25 -2.87
N PRO A 77 -15.47 14.33 -3.63
CA PRO A 77 -16.43 14.70 -4.67
C PRO A 77 -17.57 15.53 -4.08
N GLN A 78 -17.92 16.64 -4.73
CA GLN A 78 -19.04 17.50 -4.30
C GLN A 78 -20.40 16.83 -4.52
N GLN A 79 -20.52 16.07 -5.62
CA GLN A 79 -21.67 15.26 -5.96
C GLN A 79 -21.19 13.83 -6.24
N PRO A 80 -21.15 12.96 -5.22
CA PRO A 80 -20.78 11.56 -5.42
C PRO A 80 -21.76 10.88 -6.39
N ASN A 81 -21.25 10.00 -7.25
CA ASN A 81 -22.11 9.17 -8.11
C ASN A 81 -22.79 8.11 -7.23
N PRO A 82 -24.13 8.12 -7.08
CA PRO A 82 -24.82 7.18 -6.18
C PRO A 82 -24.72 5.72 -6.64
N ALA A 83 -24.42 5.47 -7.92
CA ALA A 83 -24.28 4.12 -8.47
C ALA A 83 -22.88 3.52 -8.27
N GLN A 84 -21.92 4.26 -7.71
CA GLN A 84 -20.55 3.76 -7.50
C GLN A 84 -20.17 3.78 -6.02
N PRO A 85 -19.49 2.72 -5.52
CA PRO A 85 -19.03 2.70 -4.15
C PRO A 85 -18.00 3.79 -3.89
N PRO A 86 -17.93 4.34 -2.66
CA PRO A 86 -16.83 5.20 -2.26
C PRO A 86 -15.51 4.41 -2.26
N ILE A 87 -14.45 5.03 -2.77
CA ILE A 87 -13.10 4.44 -2.85
C ILE A 87 -12.18 5.20 -1.90
N PHE A 88 -11.80 4.54 -0.81
CA PHE A 88 -10.83 5.06 0.14
C PHE A 88 -9.40 4.69 -0.26
N LEU A 89 -8.53 5.67 -0.34
CA LEU A 89 -7.11 5.51 -0.69
C LEU A 89 -6.26 5.87 0.54
N VAL A 90 -5.46 4.91 1.03
CA VAL A 90 -4.74 5.00 2.31
C VAL A 90 -3.24 4.80 2.07
N HIS A 91 -2.47 5.89 2.16
CA HIS A 91 -1.03 5.85 1.86
C HIS A 91 -0.22 5.10 2.93
N GLY A 92 1.04 4.81 2.61
CA GLY A 92 2.00 4.16 3.51
C GLY A 92 2.79 5.12 4.40
N LEU A 93 3.70 4.55 5.18
CA LEU A 93 4.63 5.27 6.04
C LEU A 93 5.49 6.29 5.23
N TYR A 94 5.73 7.46 5.80
CA TYR A 94 6.48 8.59 5.21
C TYR A 94 5.89 9.18 3.93
N HIS A 95 4.62 8.88 3.65
CA HIS A 95 3.91 9.41 2.50
C HIS A 95 2.75 10.32 2.91
N ASN A 96 1.96 10.73 1.93
CA ASN A 96 0.77 11.56 2.09
C ASN A 96 -0.20 11.26 0.93
N ALA A 97 -1.29 12.02 0.80
CA ALA A 97 -2.29 11.80 -0.26
C ALA A 97 -1.71 11.76 -1.69
N SER A 98 -0.58 12.44 -1.95
CA SER A 98 0.09 12.47 -3.27
C SER A 98 0.58 11.11 -3.77
N ALA A 99 0.72 10.12 -2.89
CA ALA A 99 1.01 8.72 -3.24
C ALA A 99 0.07 8.20 -4.34
N TRP A 100 -1.17 8.68 -4.31
CA TRP A 100 -2.27 8.19 -5.14
C TRP A 100 -2.47 9.00 -6.42
N VAL A 101 -1.59 9.96 -6.76
CA VAL A 101 -1.80 10.84 -7.91
C VAL A 101 -2.02 10.06 -9.22
N LEU A 102 -1.19 9.05 -9.50
CA LEU A 102 -1.32 8.23 -10.71
C LEU A 102 -2.45 7.23 -10.61
N TYR A 103 -2.58 6.53 -9.48
CA TYR A 103 -3.69 5.58 -9.25
C TYR A 103 -5.05 6.24 -9.40
N ARG A 104 -5.23 7.44 -8.84
CA ARG A 104 -6.48 8.20 -8.98
C ARG A 104 -6.73 8.60 -10.42
N TRP A 105 -5.71 9.02 -11.16
CA TRP A 105 -5.84 9.31 -12.59
C TRP A 105 -6.25 8.07 -13.39
N TRP A 106 -5.61 6.93 -13.15
CA TRP A 106 -5.90 5.65 -13.80
C TRP A 106 -7.30 5.14 -13.48
N LEU A 107 -7.68 5.13 -12.20
CA LEU A 107 -9.03 4.72 -11.76
C LEU A 107 -10.09 5.66 -12.35
N LYS A 108 -9.82 6.97 -12.40
CA LYS A 108 -10.73 7.93 -13.04
C LYS A 108 -10.91 7.64 -14.53
N ARG A 109 -9.84 7.32 -15.25
CA ARG A 109 -9.90 6.92 -16.66
C ARG A 109 -10.63 5.58 -16.87
N ALA A 110 -10.60 4.71 -15.87
CA ALA A 110 -11.41 3.50 -15.82
C ALA A 110 -12.86 3.77 -15.36
N GLY A 111 -13.27 5.03 -15.20
CA GLY A 111 -14.66 5.41 -14.92
C GLY A 111 -15.06 5.43 -13.45
N TYR A 112 -14.14 5.23 -12.50
CA TYR A 112 -14.41 5.43 -11.08
C TYR A 112 -14.42 6.93 -10.72
N ALA A 113 -15.30 7.37 -9.83
CA ALA A 113 -15.49 8.79 -9.51
C ALA A 113 -15.36 9.15 -8.02
N ASN A 114 -15.76 8.24 -7.12
CA ASN A 114 -15.98 8.57 -5.70
C ASN A 114 -14.71 8.38 -4.86
N PHE A 115 -13.65 9.16 -5.12
CA PHE A 115 -12.37 9.01 -4.42
C PHE A 115 -12.28 9.82 -3.13
N TYR A 116 -11.77 9.18 -2.09
CA TYR A 116 -11.48 9.79 -0.79
C TYR A 116 -10.05 9.41 -0.39
N CYS A 117 -9.14 10.37 -0.44
CA CYS A 117 -7.73 10.17 -0.10
C CYS A 117 -7.50 10.56 1.36
N TRP A 118 -7.17 9.60 2.21
CA TRP A 118 -6.84 9.88 3.60
C TRP A 118 -5.36 10.24 3.73
N SER A 119 -5.05 11.20 4.61
CA SER A 119 -3.67 11.57 4.91
C SER A 119 -3.46 11.70 6.41
N TYR A 120 -2.34 11.17 6.91
CA TYR A 120 -1.96 11.19 8.32
C TYR A 120 -0.46 11.48 8.48
N ASN A 121 -0.05 11.91 9.68
CA ASN A 121 1.36 12.16 9.98
C ASN A 121 2.06 10.85 10.39
N SER A 122 3.20 10.55 9.76
CA SER A 122 4.02 9.38 10.12
C SER A 122 4.90 9.60 11.36
N PHE A 123 5.04 10.85 11.81
CA PHE A 123 5.85 11.25 12.95
C PHE A 123 4.95 11.79 14.07
N GLY A 124 4.96 11.13 15.22
CA GLY A 124 4.16 11.53 16.38
C GLY A 124 3.13 10.47 16.79
N PRO A 125 2.08 10.23 16.00
CA PRO A 125 0.97 9.38 16.42
C PRO A 125 1.35 7.90 16.47
N SER A 126 0.66 7.15 17.33
CA SER A 126 0.72 5.70 17.35
C SER A 126 -0.16 5.09 16.25
N PHE A 127 0.05 3.81 15.95
CA PHE A 127 -0.80 3.07 15.03
C PHE A 127 -2.27 3.09 15.46
N ASP A 128 -2.55 2.86 16.74
CA ASP A 128 -3.93 2.85 17.26
C ASP A 128 -4.61 4.24 17.16
N GLN A 129 -3.86 5.33 17.31
CA GLN A 129 -4.39 6.70 17.11
C GLN A 129 -4.79 6.91 15.65
N ILE A 130 -3.89 6.56 14.71
CA ILE A 130 -4.12 6.61 13.27
C ILE A 130 -5.36 5.79 12.88
N VAL A 131 -5.52 4.58 13.41
CA VAL A 131 -6.69 3.73 13.13
C VAL A 131 -7.99 4.36 13.64
N LYS A 132 -7.98 4.94 14.84
CA LYS A 132 -9.16 5.63 15.40
C LYS A 132 -9.57 6.84 14.57
N GLU A 133 -8.61 7.66 14.17
CA GLU A 133 -8.83 8.81 13.29
C GLU A 133 -9.36 8.38 11.93
N PHE A 134 -8.78 7.33 11.33
CA PHE A 134 -9.25 6.77 10.08
C PHE A 134 -10.68 6.22 10.18
N GLN A 135 -11.00 5.50 11.26
CA GLN A 135 -12.35 5.00 11.52
C GLN A 135 -13.38 6.14 11.62
N GLN A 136 -13.04 7.20 12.36
CA GLN A 136 -13.91 8.37 12.46
C GLN A 136 -14.12 9.01 11.09
N TRP A 137 -13.04 9.24 10.35
CA TRP A 137 -13.11 9.86 9.03
C TRP A 137 -13.90 9.02 8.02
N VAL A 138 -13.73 7.69 8.02
CA VAL A 138 -14.54 6.78 7.18
C VAL A 138 -16.02 6.90 7.54
N ARG A 139 -16.38 6.87 8.83
CA ARG A 139 -17.79 7.01 9.26
C ARG A 139 -18.40 8.32 8.77
N GLU A 140 -17.73 9.45 9.00
CA GLU A 140 -18.20 10.76 8.58
C GLU A 140 -18.42 10.85 7.06
N ILE A 141 -17.53 10.26 6.25
CA ILE A 141 -17.68 10.23 4.80
C ILE A 141 -18.82 9.30 4.39
N MET A 142 -18.92 8.11 4.98
CA MET A 142 -19.97 7.15 4.65
C MET A 142 -21.36 7.71 4.98
N ASP A 143 -21.53 8.32 6.14
CA ASP A 143 -22.80 8.91 6.57
C ASP A 143 -23.22 10.07 5.66
N LYS A 144 -22.27 10.90 5.25
CA LYS A 144 -22.55 12.10 4.44
C LYS A 144 -22.73 11.81 2.95
N HIS A 145 -21.93 10.92 2.38
CA HIS A 145 -21.78 10.80 0.92
C HIS A 145 -22.23 9.45 0.34
N ALA A 146 -22.30 8.40 1.15
CA ALA A 146 -22.59 7.06 0.66
C ALA A 146 -23.37 6.22 1.69
N PRO A 147 -24.47 6.74 2.26
CA PRO A 147 -25.20 6.06 3.31
C PRO A 147 -25.68 4.69 2.82
N GLY A 148 -25.35 3.66 3.60
CA GLY A 148 -25.73 2.28 3.29
C GLY A 148 -24.93 1.59 2.18
N GLN A 149 -23.95 2.24 1.55
CA GLN A 149 -23.08 1.56 0.59
C GLN A 149 -21.97 0.76 1.30
N LYS A 150 -21.29 -0.12 0.56
CA LYS A 150 -20.06 -0.78 1.00
C LYS A 150 -18.87 -0.10 0.30
N PRO A 151 -17.88 0.42 1.03
CA PRO A 151 -16.73 1.06 0.41
C PRO A 151 -15.76 0.07 -0.23
N VAL A 152 -15.01 0.53 -1.22
CA VAL A 152 -13.76 -0.10 -1.68
C VAL A 152 -12.60 0.59 -0.99
N MET A 153 -11.63 -0.17 -0.49
CA MET A 153 -10.45 0.39 0.18
C MET A 153 -9.16 -0.09 -0.50
N ILE A 154 -8.28 0.85 -0.81
CA ILE A 154 -6.97 0.56 -1.41
C ILE A 154 -5.88 1.13 -0.50
N GLY A 155 -5.04 0.25 0.03
CA GLY A 155 -3.97 0.60 0.95
C GLY A 155 -2.60 0.29 0.37
N HIS A 156 -1.65 1.22 0.48
CA HIS A 156 -0.25 0.94 0.17
C HIS A 156 0.54 0.76 1.45
N SER A 157 1.37 -0.28 1.52
CA SER A 157 2.28 -0.52 2.65
C SER A 157 1.49 -0.51 3.99
N LEU A 158 1.90 0.35 4.94
CA LEU A 158 1.20 0.61 6.21
C LEU A 158 -0.29 0.92 6.04
N GLY A 159 -0.70 1.59 4.97
CA GLY A 159 -2.11 1.89 4.70
C GLY A 159 -2.99 0.64 4.60
N GLY A 160 -2.46 -0.47 4.12
CA GLY A 160 -3.17 -1.75 4.12
C GLY A 160 -3.35 -2.34 5.53
N LEU A 161 -2.38 -2.15 6.44
CA LEU A 161 -2.53 -2.56 7.84
C LEU A 161 -3.57 -1.69 8.57
N ILE A 162 -3.60 -0.39 8.29
CA ILE A 162 -4.61 0.53 8.83
C ILE A 162 -6.02 0.09 8.39
N ILE A 163 -6.19 -0.27 7.11
CA ILE A 163 -7.45 -0.83 6.60
C ILE A 163 -7.79 -2.15 7.29
N ARG A 164 -6.84 -3.07 7.46
CA ARG A 164 -7.08 -4.34 8.18
C ARG A 164 -7.58 -4.09 9.61
N ALA A 165 -6.91 -3.22 10.35
CA ALA A 165 -7.29 -2.85 11.71
C ALA A 165 -8.69 -2.20 11.76
N HIS A 166 -8.98 -1.32 10.81
CA HIS A 166 -10.29 -0.70 10.66
C HIS A 166 -11.41 -1.74 10.48
N LEU A 167 -11.20 -2.71 9.59
CA LEU A 167 -12.22 -3.73 9.29
C LEU A 167 -12.45 -4.69 10.45
N ALA A 168 -11.38 -5.12 11.12
CA ALA A 168 -11.50 -6.02 12.25
C ALA A 168 -12.26 -5.39 13.43
N GLN A 169 -12.05 -4.11 13.67
CA GLN A 169 -12.70 -3.36 14.75
C GLN A 169 -14.08 -2.80 14.36
N SER A 170 -14.47 -2.89 13.08
CA SER A 170 -15.73 -2.35 12.59
C SER A 170 -16.90 -3.21 13.02
N THR A 171 -17.88 -2.62 13.72
CA THR A 171 -19.13 -3.32 14.07
C THR A 171 -20.15 -3.32 12.93
N SER A 172 -19.93 -2.51 11.90
CA SER A 172 -20.86 -2.36 10.77
C SER A 172 -21.03 -3.68 10.00
N PRO A 173 -22.25 -4.06 9.59
CA PRO A 173 -22.46 -5.18 8.68
C PRO A 173 -22.02 -4.86 7.24
N ARG A 174 -21.66 -3.61 6.94
CA ARG A 174 -21.28 -3.10 5.60
C ARG A 174 -19.83 -2.58 5.59
N GLN A 175 -18.91 -3.36 6.17
CA GLN A 175 -17.53 -2.92 6.42
C GLN A 175 -16.78 -2.49 5.15
N ALA A 176 -16.80 -3.34 4.11
CA ALA A 176 -16.22 -3.06 2.80
C ALA A 176 -16.80 -4.00 1.74
N ALA A 177 -16.72 -3.57 0.49
CA ALA A 177 -17.04 -4.36 -0.70
C ALA A 177 -15.79 -5.13 -1.14
N ALA A 178 -14.66 -4.41 -1.23
CA ALA A 178 -13.36 -4.96 -1.57
C ALA A 178 -12.23 -4.20 -0.85
N VAL A 179 -11.16 -4.93 -0.56
CA VAL A 179 -9.87 -4.40 -0.08
C VAL A 179 -8.79 -4.80 -1.06
N VAL A 180 -7.97 -3.84 -1.47
CA VAL A 180 -6.77 -4.08 -2.25
C VAL A 180 -5.57 -3.53 -1.48
N THR A 181 -4.58 -4.37 -1.20
CA THR A 181 -3.33 -3.94 -0.58
C THR A 181 -2.18 -3.97 -1.59
N LEU A 182 -1.32 -2.96 -1.57
CA LEU A 182 -0.14 -2.85 -2.41
C LEU A 182 1.11 -2.93 -1.53
N GLY A 183 1.83 -4.05 -1.59
CA GLY A 183 3.08 -4.22 -0.84
C GLY A 183 2.88 -4.16 0.67
N THR A 184 1.70 -4.52 1.20
CA THR A 184 1.44 -4.37 2.62
C THR A 184 2.26 -5.39 3.43
N PRO A 185 2.97 -4.95 4.49
CA PRO A 185 3.71 -5.84 5.37
C PRO A 185 2.74 -6.57 6.31
N HIS A 186 1.98 -7.53 5.77
CA HIS A 186 0.98 -8.28 6.51
C HIS A 186 1.54 -8.94 7.77
N GLN A 187 2.81 -9.37 7.75
CA GLN A 187 3.52 -9.90 8.93
C GLN A 187 4.58 -8.93 9.50
N GLY A 188 4.52 -7.65 9.14
CA GLY A 188 5.57 -6.66 9.48
C GLY A 188 6.79 -6.77 8.57
N SER A 189 7.88 -6.11 8.95
CA SER A 189 9.15 -6.15 8.22
C SER A 189 10.34 -6.09 9.18
N LYS A 190 11.38 -6.90 8.95
CA LYS A 190 12.64 -6.84 9.69
C LYS A 190 13.30 -5.48 9.53
N LEU A 191 13.15 -4.87 8.36
CA LEU A 191 13.70 -3.55 8.05
C LEU A 191 13.07 -2.44 8.90
N ALA A 192 11.86 -2.65 9.44
CA ALA A 192 11.20 -1.68 10.32
C ALA A 192 11.98 -1.39 11.62
N ALA A 193 12.91 -2.28 12.02
CA ALA A 193 13.84 -2.03 13.13
C ALA A 193 14.75 -0.80 12.88
N LEU A 194 15.04 -0.50 11.61
CA LEU A 194 15.80 0.69 11.19
C LEU A 194 14.89 1.90 10.90
N GLY A 195 13.59 1.76 11.13
CA GLY A 195 12.60 2.80 10.90
C GLY A 195 12.77 4.00 11.83
N ILE A 196 12.56 5.20 11.28
CA ILE A 196 12.56 6.46 12.02
C ILE A 196 11.16 6.70 12.60
N GLY A 197 11.10 6.86 13.92
CA GLY A 197 9.87 7.13 14.65
C GLY A 197 9.16 5.89 15.19
N ARG A 198 8.28 6.09 16.18
CA ARG A 198 7.57 5.02 16.89
C ARG A 198 6.68 4.20 15.97
N LEU A 199 5.97 4.86 15.06
CA LEU A 199 5.09 4.21 14.08
C LEU A 199 5.85 3.29 13.13
N ALA A 200 7.05 3.69 12.70
CA ALA A 200 7.88 2.84 11.83
C ALA A 200 8.30 1.57 12.58
N ARG A 201 8.81 1.73 13.81
CA ARG A 201 9.28 0.62 14.64
C ARG A 201 8.17 -0.31 15.11
N SER A 202 6.91 0.15 15.19
CA SER A 202 5.79 -0.76 15.48
C SER A 202 5.51 -1.77 14.38
N LEU A 203 6.11 -1.61 13.19
CA LEU A 203 5.95 -2.53 12.05
C LEU A 203 7.01 -3.65 12.03
N ILE A 204 7.75 -3.85 13.12
CA ILE A 204 8.74 -4.93 13.23
C ILE A 204 8.08 -6.29 12.92
N TYR A 205 8.81 -7.11 12.18
CA TYR A 205 8.37 -8.43 11.74
C TYR A 205 7.89 -9.29 12.91
N GLN A 206 6.66 -9.82 12.78
CA GLN A 206 5.96 -10.60 13.81
C GLN A 206 5.93 -9.93 15.21
N GLY A 207 6.07 -8.61 15.27
CA GLY A 207 6.01 -7.84 16.51
C GLY A 207 4.60 -7.75 17.07
N GLU A 208 4.46 -7.11 18.23
CA GLU A 208 3.21 -6.98 18.98
C GLU A 208 2.03 -6.48 18.13
N LEU A 209 2.25 -5.44 17.32
CA LEU A 209 1.22 -4.92 16.42
C LEU A 209 0.71 -5.98 15.44
N ILE A 210 1.62 -6.75 14.84
CA ILE A 210 1.27 -7.79 13.89
C ILE A 210 0.49 -8.90 14.59
N GLN A 211 0.96 -9.34 15.76
CA GLN A 211 0.28 -10.35 16.56
C GLN A 211 -1.16 -9.92 16.91
N LYS A 212 -1.36 -8.66 17.29
CA LYS A 212 -2.70 -8.07 17.51
C LYS A 212 -3.57 -8.13 16.24
N LEU A 213 -3.02 -7.73 15.09
CA LEU A 213 -3.75 -7.74 13.82
C LEU A 213 -4.07 -9.15 13.29
N GLU A 214 -3.33 -10.18 13.71
CA GLU A 214 -3.63 -11.56 13.33
C GLU A 214 -4.76 -12.18 14.17
N GLN A 215 -4.97 -11.72 15.40
CA GLN A 215 -6.14 -12.10 16.22
C GLN A 215 -7.46 -11.54 15.65
N ASP A 216 -7.34 -10.46 14.89
CA ASP A 216 -8.41 -9.66 14.34
C ASP A 216 -8.97 -10.29 13.04
N VAL A 217 -10.11 -10.99 13.13
CA VAL A 217 -10.72 -11.68 11.98
C VAL A 217 -11.57 -10.72 11.15
N VAL A 218 -11.19 -10.51 9.89
CA VAL A 218 -12.05 -9.80 8.92
C VAL A 218 -13.25 -10.69 8.60
N ARG A 219 -14.46 -10.13 8.75
CA ARG A 219 -15.73 -10.85 8.55
C ARG A 219 -15.88 -11.35 7.10
N ASP A 220 -16.66 -12.41 6.96
CA ASP A 220 -17.00 -12.99 5.66
C ASP A 220 -17.70 -11.99 4.73
N GLY A 221 -17.47 -12.15 3.42
CA GLY A 221 -18.07 -11.32 2.38
C GLY A 221 -17.26 -10.09 1.95
N VAL A 222 -16.13 -9.79 2.61
CA VAL A 222 -15.16 -8.80 2.11
C VAL A 222 -14.18 -9.47 1.14
N LYS A 223 -14.19 -9.02 -0.12
CA LYS A 223 -13.20 -9.44 -1.12
C LYS A 223 -11.85 -8.82 -0.80
N ARG A 224 -10.76 -9.61 -0.84
CA ARG A 224 -9.44 -9.19 -0.35
C ARG A 224 -8.37 -9.59 -1.34
N LEU A 225 -7.68 -8.61 -1.92
CA LEU A 225 -6.56 -8.81 -2.84
C LEU A 225 -5.28 -8.22 -2.24
N ALA A 226 -4.23 -9.05 -2.14
CA ALA A 226 -2.89 -8.60 -1.81
C ALA A 226 -2.00 -8.61 -3.06
N VAL A 227 -1.56 -7.42 -3.46
CA VAL A 227 -0.61 -7.22 -4.54
C VAL A 227 0.80 -7.20 -3.98
N LEU A 228 1.61 -8.16 -4.40
CA LEU A 228 2.96 -8.39 -3.87
C LEU A 228 3.99 -8.35 -4.99
N SER A 229 5.16 -7.78 -4.70
CA SER A 229 6.28 -7.74 -5.63
C SER A 229 7.36 -8.75 -5.27
N PRO A 230 7.90 -9.52 -6.24
CA PRO A 230 9.03 -10.44 -6.00
C PRO A 230 10.32 -9.77 -5.52
N THR A 231 10.46 -8.47 -5.75
CA THR A 231 11.64 -7.67 -5.41
C THR A 231 11.28 -6.48 -4.52
N ASP A 232 10.27 -6.67 -3.67
CA ASP A 232 9.94 -5.70 -2.62
C ASP A 232 11.14 -5.54 -1.67
N ASN A 233 11.75 -4.37 -1.69
CA ASN A 233 12.95 -4.05 -0.93
C ASN A 233 12.65 -3.49 0.48
N MET A 234 11.38 -3.37 0.86
CA MET A 234 10.97 -2.75 2.14
C MET A 234 10.31 -3.76 3.08
N VAL A 235 9.63 -4.78 2.54
CA VAL A 235 8.95 -5.82 3.32
C VAL A 235 9.78 -7.10 3.31
N LEU A 236 10.48 -7.35 4.42
CA LEU A 236 11.40 -8.48 4.56
C LEU A 236 11.06 -9.29 5.83
N PRO A 237 11.03 -10.63 5.77
CA PRO A 237 11.19 -11.49 4.58
C PRO A 237 10.07 -11.29 3.53
N PRO A 238 10.28 -11.70 2.27
CA PRO A 238 9.25 -11.62 1.23
C PRO A 238 7.95 -12.36 1.57
N SER A 239 8.01 -13.39 2.43
CA SER A 239 6.82 -14.07 2.96
C SER A 239 5.92 -13.16 3.79
N ALA A 240 6.47 -12.07 4.35
CA ALA A 240 5.72 -11.11 5.16
C ALA A 240 4.72 -10.27 4.37
N LEU A 241 4.80 -10.29 3.04
CA LEU A 241 3.79 -9.72 2.14
C LEU A 241 2.49 -10.53 2.09
N ARG A 242 2.48 -11.75 2.63
CA ARG A 242 1.29 -12.61 2.68
C ARG A 242 0.66 -12.58 4.07
N SER A 243 -0.66 -12.60 4.12
CA SER A 243 -1.39 -12.76 5.37
C SER A 243 -1.51 -14.25 5.70
N ILE A 244 -1.43 -14.59 6.98
CA ILE A 244 -1.72 -15.95 7.45
C ILE A 244 -3.23 -16.20 7.57
N GLN A 245 -4.05 -15.14 7.57
CA GLN A 245 -5.50 -15.24 7.57
C GLN A 245 -6.01 -15.74 6.21
N SER A 246 -7.06 -16.56 6.24
CA SER A 246 -7.71 -17.07 5.04
C SER A 246 -8.51 -15.99 4.30
N GLY A 247 -8.82 -16.26 3.02
CA GLY A 247 -9.68 -15.42 2.18
C GLY A 247 -8.99 -14.24 1.48
N TRP A 248 -7.65 -14.20 1.49
CA TRP A 248 -6.86 -13.33 0.63
C TRP A 248 -6.56 -13.99 -0.72
N GLU A 249 -6.89 -13.27 -1.78
CA GLU A 249 -6.37 -13.52 -3.12
C GLU A 249 -5.02 -12.82 -3.28
N TYR A 250 -4.12 -13.39 -4.08
CA TYR A 250 -2.75 -12.90 -4.23
C TYR A 250 -2.43 -12.60 -5.69
N LEU A 251 -2.02 -11.38 -5.96
CA LEU A 251 -1.53 -10.95 -7.26
C LEU A 251 -0.03 -10.65 -7.18
N GLU A 252 0.79 -11.49 -7.81
CA GLU A 252 2.21 -11.23 -7.96
C GLU A 252 2.48 -10.34 -9.18
N THR A 253 3.24 -9.27 -8.98
CA THR A 253 3.66 -8.36 -10.03
C THR A 253 4.91 -8.88 -10.76
N PRO A 254 5.28 -8.31 -11.91
CA PRO A 254 6.67 -8.37 -12.36
C PRO A 254 7.62 -7.85 -11.25
N PRO A 255 8.90 -8.22 -11.27
CA PRO A 255 9.88 -7.75 -10.30
C PRO A 255 10.05 -6.23 -10.35
N ILE A 256 9.46 -5.53 -9.38
CA ILE A 256 9.54 -4.08 -9.20
C ILE A 256 9.79 -3.75 -7.72
N SER A 257 10.15 -2.52 -7.39
CA SER A 257 10.36 -2.16 -5.98
C SER A 257 9.04 -1.90 -5.23
N HIS A 258 9.13 -1.81 -3.91
CA HIS A 258 7.99 -1.52 -3.03
C HIS A 258 7.26 -0.22 -3.40
N VAL A 259 8.03 0.85 -3.67
CA VAL A 259 7.48 2.17 -4.03
C VAL A 259 6.99 2.17 -5.48
N THR A 260 7.61 1.38 -6.35
CA THR A 260 7.21 1.27 -7.76
C THR A 260 5.78 0.75 -7.91
N LEU A 261 5.25 0.00 -6.95
CA LEU A 261 3.85 -0.46 -6.93
C LEU A 261 2.83 0.69 -7.08
N LEU A 262 3.15 1.89 -6.58
CA LEU A 262 2.30 3.10 -6.71
C LEU A 262 2.32 3.72 -8.11
N TYR A 263 3.37 3.44 -8.89
CA TYR A 263 3.63 4.13 -10.17
C TYR A 263 3.72 3.17 -11.36
N HIS A 264 3.41 1.89 -11.15
CA HIS A 264 3.47 0.86 -12.18
C HIS A 264 2.10 0.63 -12.83
N TRP A 265 1.89 1.21 -14.01
CA TRP A 265 0.64 1.08 -14.77
C TRP A 265 0.16 -0.37 -14.96
N PRO A 266 1.01 -1.35 -15.34
CA PRO A 266 0.56 -2.73 -15.48
C PRO A 266 -0.01 -3.33 -14.18
N THR A 267 0.50 -2.90 -13.01
CA THR A 267 -0.07 -3.30 -11.72
C THR A 267 -1.43 -2.65 -11.52
N ALA A 268 -1.53 -1.33 -11.74
CA ALA A 268 -2.80 -0.61 -11.61
C ALA A 268 -3.89 -1.16 -12.55
N LYS A 269 -3.53 -1.56 -13.77
CA LYS A 269 -4.46 -2.19 -14.73
C LYS A 269 -5.04 -3.50 -14.17
N LYS A 270 -4.23 -4.34 -13.54
CA LYS A 270 -4.71 -5.58 -12.91
C LYS A 270 -5.58 -5.30 -11.68
N VAL A 271 -5.26 -4.26 -10.90
CA VAL A 271 -6.12 -3.80 -9.80
C VAL A 271 -7.47 -3.32 -10.32
N ILE A 272 -7.49 -2.53 -11.39
CA ILE A 272 -8.72 -2.07 -12.04
C ILE A 272 -9.55 -3.27 -12.51
N GLN A 273 -8.93 -4.24 -13.18
CA GLN A 273 -9.60 -5.46 -13.63
C GLN A 273 -10.25 -6.21 -12.45
N TYR A 274 -9.52 -6.40 -11.35
CA TYR A 274 -10.07 -7.04 -10.15
C TYR A 274 -11.29 -6.28 -9.57
N LEU A 275 -11.25 -4.94 -9.60
CA LEU A 275 -12.38 -4.13 -9.13
C LEU A 275 -13.57 -4.17 -10.09
N ASP A 276 -13.34 -4.30 -11.39
CA ASP A 276 -14.39 -4.46 -12.41
C ASP A 276 -15.08 -5.82 -12.30
N ASP A 277 -14.29 -6.90 -12.14
CA ASP A 277 -14.80 -8.26 -11.97
C ASP A 277 -15.69 -8.37 -10.71
N PHE A 278 -15.33 -7.65 -9.65
CA PHE A 278 -16.13 -7.59 -8.42
C PHE A 278 -17.44 -6.81 -8.61
N SER A 279 -17.40 -5.69 -9.34
CA SER A 279 -18.55 -4.80 -9.45
C SER A 279 -19.66 -5.37 -10.34
N GLY A 280 -19.44 -6.56 -10.93
CA GLY A 280 -20.33 -7.20 -11.89
C GLY A 280 -20.41 -6.34 -13.15
N SER A 281 -19.45 -6.53 -14.07
CA SER A 281 -19.36 -5.93 -15.41
C SER A 281 -20.36 -4.79 -15.65
N ARG A 282 -19.88 -3.56 -15.40
CA ARG A 282 -20.64 -2.31 -15.60
C ARG A 282 -21.35 -2.26 -16.96
#